data_AF-A0A256YWQ4-F1
#
_entry.id   AF-A0A256YWQ4-F1
#
_cell.length_a   1.000
_cell.length_b   1.000
_cell.length_c   1.000
_cell.angle_alpha   90.00
_cell.angle_beta   90.00
_cell.angle_gamma   90.00
#
_symmetry.space_group_name_H-M   'P 1'
#
loop_
_entity.id
_entity.type
_entity.pdbx_description
1 polymer ?
#
loop_
_entity_poly.entity_id
_entity_poly.type
_entity_poly.pdbx_seq_one_letter_code
_entity_poly.pdbx_strand_id
1 'polypeptide(L)'
;MLTFQKAIALVALIGMVAAIASERVKRWVAALVAALIVVSLGVIHPVIALSYVDFDLLGLIVGIGILSYHLKRSNVVEWLSIKLVMKFKG
;
A
#
# COMPACT_ATOMS: atom_id res chain seq x y z
N MET A 1 -9.13 16.21 27.52
CA MET A 1 -10.38 16.50 26.77
C MET A 1 -10.13 16.25 25.30
N LEU A 2 -10.95 15.41 24.64
CA LEU A 2 -10.82 15.14 23.20
C LEU A 2 -11.29 16.38 22.41
N THR A 3 -10.41 17.04 21.67
CA THR A 3 -10.79 18.12 20.75
C THR A 3 -11.61 17.54 19.59
N PHE A 4 -12.60 18.28 19.07
CA PHE A 4 -13.50 17.83 17.99
C PHE A 4 -12.76 17.22 16.78
N GLN A 5 -11.66 17.84 16.34
CA GLN A 5 -10.81 17.32 15.26
C GLN A 5 -10.16 15.95 15.58
N LYS A 6 -9.75 15.72 16.83
CA LYS A 6 -9.16 14.45 17.27
C LYS A 6 -10.20 13.33 17.27
N ALA A 7 -11.45 13.65 17.62
CA ALA A 7 -12.56 12.69 17.58
C ALA A 7 -12.81 12.21 16.14
N ILE A 8 -12.87 13.13 15.18
CA ILE A 8 -13.07 12.80 13.76
C ILE A 8 -11.94 11.91 13.24
N ALA A 9 -10.69 12.27 13.53
CA ALA A 9 -9.53 11.46 13.13
C ALA A 9 -9.59 10.04 13.69
N LEU A 10 -9.95 9.90 14.97
CA LEU A 10 -10.04 8.60 15.63
C LEU A 10 -11.16 7.73 15.04
N VAL A 11 -12.33 8.31 14.79
CA VAL A 11 -13.46 7.60 14.17
C VAL A 11 -13.12 7.17 12.75
N ALA A 12 -12.50 8.04 11.95
CA ALA A 12 -12.05 7.71 10.60
C ALA A 12 -11.03 6.56 10.60
N LEU A 13 -10.08 6.59 11.54
CA LEU A 13 -9.08 5.54 11.70
C LEU A 13 -9.70 4.19 12.08
N ILE A 14 -10.55 4.16 13.11
CA ILE A 14 -11.22 2.92 13.55
C ILE A 14 -12.12 2.38 12.44
N GLY A 15 -12.89 3.25 11.78
CA GLY A 15 -13.74 2.86 10.65
C GLY A 15 -12.95 2.27 9.49
N MET A 16 -11.81 2.88 9.15
CA MET A 16 -10.89 2.35 8.12
C MET A 16 -10.37 0.96 8.49
N VAL A 17 -9.86 0.78 9.72
CA VAL A 17 -9.32 -0.50 10.19
C VAL A 17 -10.41 -1.57 10.19
N ALA A 18 -11.61 -1.25 10.65
CA ALA A 18 -12.75 -2.17 10.62
C ALA A 18 -13.16 -2.55 9.18
N ALA A 19 -13.19 -1.58 8.26
CA ALA A 19 -13.52 -1.83 6.86
C ALA A 19 -12.47 -2.73 6.15
N ILE A 20 -11.19 -2.51 6.45
CA ILE A 20 -10.09 -3.35 5.95
C ILE A 20 -10.16 -4.76 6.54
N ALA A 21 -10.39 -4.87 7.86
CA ALA A 21 -10.49 -6.13 8.56
C ALA A 21 -11.72 -6.96 8.15
N SER A 22 -12.80 -6.28 7.74
CA SER A 22 -13.99 -6.96 7.22
C SER A 22 -13.75 -7.67 5.89
N GLU A 23 -12.67 -7.36 5.16
CA GLU A 23 -12.35 -7.86 3.81
C GLU A 23 -13.43 -7.67 2.73
N ARG A 24 -14.54 -7.00 3.08
CA ARG A 24 -15.65 -6.68 2.16
C ARG A 24 -15.34 -5.52 1.22
N VAL A 25 -14.33 -4.72 1.56
CA VAL A 25 -13.92 -3.54 0.80
C VAL A 25 -12.45 -3.69 0.42
N LYS A 26 -12.09 -3.29 -0.81
CA LYS A 26 -10.69 -3.27 -1.24
C LYS A 26 -9.90 -2.35 -0.30
N ARG A 27 -8.78 -2.85 0.23
CA ARG A 27 -7.98 -2.16 1.25
C ARG A 27 -7.60 -0.72 0.84
N TRP A 28 -7.25 -0.53 -0.43
CA TRP A 28 -6.91 0.78 -0.98
C TRP A 28 -8.11 1.75 -1.01
N VAL A 29 -9.32 1.28 -1.28
CA VAL A 29 -10.54 2.11 -1.26
C VAL A 29 -10.82 2.58 0.16
N ALA A 30 -10.77 1.68 1.13
CA ALA A 30 -11.00 2.02 2.54
C ALA A 30 -9.99 3.08 3.04
N ALA A 31 -8.71 2.92 2.71
CA ALA A 31 -7.67 3.87 3.07
C ALA A 31 -7.87 5.25 2.41
N LEU A 32 -8.19 5.30 1.11
CA LEU A 32 -8.43 6.56 0.40
C LEU A 32 -9.67 7.28 0.91
N VAL A 33 -10.76 6.56 1.21
CA VAL A 33 -11.98 7.16 1.78
C VAL A 33 -11.70 7.77 3.15
N ALA A 34 -10.97 7.07 4.02
CA ALA A 34 -10.61 7.60 5.33
C ALA A 34 -9.72 8.85 5.23
N ALA A 35 -8.72 8.84 4.35
CA ALA A 35 -7.89 10.01 4.06
C ALA A 35 -8.73 11.18 3.54
N LEU A 36 -9.65 10.92 2.61
CA LEU A 36 -10.55 11.94 2.06
C LEU A 36 -11.43 12.57 3.12
N ILE A 37 -12.00 11.79 4.05
CA ILE A 37 -12.83 12.30 5.15
C ILE A 37 -12.03 13.27 6.04
N VAL A 38 -10.80 12.89 6.42
CA VAL A 38 -9.94 13.69 7.29
C VAL A 38 -9.51 15.00 6.60
N VAL A 39 -9.18 14.95 5.31
CA VAL A 39 -8.79 16.14 4.55
C VAL A 39 -9.99 17.06 4.28
N SER A 40 -11.14 16.50 3.89
CA SER A 40 -12.34 17.27 3.55
C SER A 40 -12.94 18.01 4.75
N LEU A 41 -12.83 17.42 5.95
CA LEU A 41 -13.29 18.03 7.20
C LEU A 41 -12.26 19.00 7.80
N GLY A 42 -11.16 19.28 7.10
CA GLY A 42 -10.14 20.24 7.54
C GLY A 42 -9.35 19.79 8.77
N VAL A 43 -9.32 18.49 9.06
CA VAL A 43 -8.51 17.93 10.15
C VAL A 43 -7.02 18.02 9.80
N ILE A 44 -6.69 17.84 8.51
CA ILE A 44 -5.33 18.00 7.96
C ILE A 44 -5.43 18.81 6.67
N HIS A 45 -4.55 19.80 6.50
CA HIS A 45 -4.47 20.59 5.26
C HIS A 45 -4.00 19.71 4.08
N PRO A 46 -4.59 19.81 2.88
CA PRO A 46 -4.26 18.93 1.75
C PRO A 46 -2.76 18.85 1.40
N VAL A 47 -2.06 19.99 1.48
CA VAL A 47 -0.60 20.06 1.22
C VAL A 47 0.20 19.21 2.23
N ILE A 48 -0.21 19.23 3.50
CA ILE A 48 0.42 18.42 4.55
C ILE A 48 0.04 16.95 4.38
N ALA A 49 -1.21 16.66 4.00
CA ALA A 49 -1.65 15.30 3.72
C ALA A 49 -0.82 14.63 2.61
N LEU A 50 -0.47 15.37 1.55
CA LEU A 50 0.39 14.89 0.48
C LEU A 50 1.83 14.63 0.95
N SER A 51 2.33 15.38 1.94
CA SER A 51 3.66 15.12 2.51
C SER A 51 3.78 13.79 3.26
N TYR A 52 2.65 13.18 3.65
CA TYR A 52 2.63 11.83 4.23
C TYR A 52 2.70 10.72 3.18
N VAL A 53 2.63 11.05 1.89
CA VAL A 53 2.80 10.07 0.80
C VAL A 53 4.28 9.85 0.55
N ASP A 54 4.75 8.65 0.86
CA ASP A 54 6.12 8.23 0.58
C ASP A 54 6.25 7.74 -0.87
N PHE A 55 6.76 8.62 -1.73
CA PHE A 55 6.98 8.31 -3.15
C PHE A 55 8.14 7.35 -3.39
N ASP A 56 9.11 7.27 -2.47
CA ASP A 56 10.23 6.34 -2.59
C ASP A 56 9.73 4.90 -2.39
N LEU A 57 8.87 4.67 -1.40
CA LEU A 57 8.21 3.39 -1.19
C LEU A 57 7.27 3.01 -2.34
N LEU A 58 6.47 3.95 -2.84
CA LEU A 58 5.60 3.69 -3.99
C LEU A 58 6.43 3.32 -5.24
N GLY A 59 7.48 4.10 -5.52
CA GLY A 59 8.40 3.86 -6.63
C GLY A 59 9.09 2.50 -6.51
N LEU A 60 9.54 2.13 -5.30
CA LEU A 60 10.16 0.84 -5.04
C LEU A 60 9.19 -0.34 -5.28
N ILE A 61 7.97 -0.27 -4.75
CA ILE A 61 6.95 -1.32 -4.91
C ILE A 61 6.58 -1.47 -6.40
N VAL A 62 6.39 -0.35 -7.11
CA VAL A 62 6.12 -0.35 -8.56
C VAL A 62 7.30 -0.95 -9.32
N GLY A 63 8.53 -0.54 -9.00
CA GLY A 63 9.75 -1.03 -9.63
C GLY A 63 9.92 -2.53 -9.48
N ILE A 64 9.78 -3.07 -8.27
CA ILE A 64 9.82 -4.51 -8.01
C ILE A 64 8.69 -5.22 -8.77
N GLY A 65 7.50 -4.63 -8.84
CA GLY A 65 6.37 -5.17 -9.59
C GLY A 65 6.68 -5.32 -11.09
N ILE A 66 7.19 -4.27 -11.73
CA ILE A 66 7.56 -4.28 -13.15
C ILE A 66 8.68 -5.27 -13.43
N LEU A 67 9.73 -5.25 -12.60
CA LEU A 67 10.87 -6.15 -12.72
C LEU A 67 10.42 -7.61 -12.58
N SER A 68 9.66 -7.92 -11.53
CA SER A 68 9.13 -9.27 -11.27
C SER A 68 8.25 -9.77 -12.42
N TYR A 69 7.41 -8.90 -12.99
CA TYR A 69 6.57 -9.23 -14.14
C TYR A 69 7.42 -9.66 -15.34
N HIS A 70 8.48 -8.91 -15.68
CA HIS A 70 9.36 -9.26 -16.79
C HIS A 70 10.16 -10.53 -16.52
N LEU A 71 10.70 -10.72 -15.32
CA LEU A 71 11.42 -11.95 -14.96
C LEU A 71 10.55 -13.21 -15.08
N LYS A 72 9.27 -13.12 -14.70
CA LYS A 72 8.31 -14.21 -14.86
C LYS A 72 7.97 -14.44 -16.32
N ARG A 73 7.74 -13.38 -17.09
CA ARG A 73 7.36 -13.48 -18.51
C ARG A 73 8.48 -14.05 -19.39
N SER A 74 9.74 -13.80 -19.06
CA SER A 74 10.89 -14.28 -19.82
C SER A 74 11.39 -15.67 -19.39
N ASN A 75 10.72 -16.33 -18.43
CA ASN A 75 11.16 -17.60 -17.83
C ASN A 75 12.60 -17.58 -17.29
N VAL A 76 13.14 -16.40 -17.00
CA VAL A 76 14.52 -16.25 -16.46
C VAL A 76 14.63 -16.97 -15.12
N VAL A 77 13.60 -16.89 -14.28
CA VAL A 77 13.56 -17.58 -12.97
C VAL A 77 13.62 -19.10 -13.14
N GLU A 78 12.86 -19.63 -14.10
CA GLU A 78 12.81 -21.07 -14.40
C GLU A 78 14.14 -21.56 -14.98
N TRP A 79 14.70 -20.83 -15.95
CA TRP A 79 16.02 -21.13 -16.51
C TRP A 79 17.11 -21.13 -15.44
N LEU A 80 17.11 -20.14 -14.55
CA LEU A 80 18.07 -20.07 -13.44
C LEU A 80 17.92 -21.29 -12.51
N SER A 81 16.69 -21.68 -12.21
CA SER A 81 16.37 -22.82 -11.34
C SER A 81 16.89 -24.13 -11.91
N ILE A 82 16.66 -24.39 -13.20
CA ILE A 82 17.17 -25.59 -13.89
C ILE A 82 18.70 -25.60 -13.87
N LYS A 83 19.33 -24.46 -14.16
CA LYS A 83 20.79 -24.33 -14.20
C LYS A 83 21.44 -24.57 -12.84
N LEU A 84 20.82 -24.07 -11.77
CA LEU A 84 21.25 -24.32 -10.39
C LEU A 84 21.15 -25.80 -10.05
N VAL A 85 20.02 -26.45 -10.32
CA VAL A 85 19.85 -27.88 -10.08
C VAL A 85 20.89 -28.71 -10.82
N MET A 86 21.14 -28.42 -12.10
CA MET A 86 22.17 -29.11 -12.89
C MET A 86 23.58 -28.93 -12.31
N LYS A 87 23.88 -27.75 -11.74
CA LYS A 87 25.19 -27.47 -11.14
C LYS A 87 25.42 -28.20 -9.81
N PHE A 88 24.35 -28.51 -9.05
CA PHE A 88 24.44 -29.17 -7.74
C PHE A 88 24.05 -30.67 -7.76
N LYS A 89 23.52 -31.19 -8.87
CA LYS A 89 23.23 -32.63 -9.06
C LYS A 89 24.44 -33.46 -9.53
N GLY A 90 25.57 -32.82 -9.82
CA GLY A 90 26.88 -33.47 -9.96
C GLY A 90 27.73 -33.22 -8.73
#